data_AF-A0A453P6W2-F1
#
_entry.id   AF-A0A453P6W2-F1
#
_cell.length_a   1.000
_cell.length_b   1.000
_cell.length_c   1.000
_cell.angle_alpha   90.00
_cell.angle_beta   90.00
_cell.angle_gamma   90.00
#
_symmetry.space_group_name_H-M   'P 1'
#
loop_
_entity.id
_entity.type
_entity.pdbx_description
1 polymer ?
#
loop_
_entity_poly.entity_id
_entity_poly.type
_entity_poly.pdbx_seq_one_letter_code
_entity_poly.pdbx_strand_id
1 'polypeptide(L)'
;MEAQWLAEYPHQAADNRPRKRPRLAWDAAPQLFPPPKAIPMLYCGQELINGNFTTAFLPPPPIYYAGPPRNLSPPWRPDDKDGHYVFTLGENLTPRYRILSKMGEGTFGQVLECWDLENQESVAIKIVRSLQKYREAAMIEIDVLQRLGKHDFTGSRCVQIRNWFDYRNHICIVFEKLGPSLYDFLRKNSYRSFPIDLVREFARQILESVTFMHDLRLIHTDLKPENILLVSPDTIRVHDYKIPIRPPKDGSVFKNLPKSSAIKLIDFGSTTFDHQDHNYVVSTRHYRAPEVILGLGWNYPCDLWSVGCILVELCSVSTQ
;
A
#
# COMPACT_ATOMS: atom_id res chain seq x y z
N MET A 1 -62.52 22.95 5.43
CA MET A 1 -62.92 23.43 6.77
C MET A 1 -62.96 22.22 7.67
N GLU A 2 -62.30 22.13 8.81
CA GLU A 2 -61.49 23.09 9.55
C GLU A 2 -60.69 22.27 10.58
N ALA A 3 -59.52 22.79 10.95
CA ALA A 3 -58.62 22.22 11.93
C ALA A 3 -59.19 22.31 13.35
N GLN A 4 -58.75 21.42 14.24
CA GLN A 4 -58.63 21.76 15.66
C GLN A 4 -57.37 21.14 16.27
N TRP A 5 -56.47 22.05 16.62
CA TRP A 5 -55.31 21.90 17.47
C TRP A 5 -55.73 21.83 18.93
N LEU A 6 -55.07 21.01 19.74
CA LEU A 6 -54.99 21.21 21.19
C LEU A 6 -53.63 20.73 21.75
N ALA A 7 -52.84 21.75 22.13
CA ALA A 7 -52.04 21.93 23.35
C ALA A 7 -50.94 20.93 23.79
N GLU A 8 -49.79 21.54 24.07
CA GLU A 8 -48.53 21.05 24.60
C GLU A 8 -48.57 20.57 26.07
N TYR A 9 -47.65 19.67 26.44
CA TYR A 9 -47.02 19.55 27.76
C TYR A 9 -45.66 18.81 27.62
N PRO A 10 -44.72 18.91 28.57
CA PRO A 10 -43.33 19.28 28.27
C PRO A 10 -42.32 18.21 28.69
N HIS A 11 -41.22 18.05 27.95
CA HIS A 11 -40.02 17.44 28.52
C HIS A 11 -38.74 18.07 27.98
N GLN A 12 -37.95 18.59 28.92
CA GLN A 12 -36.60 19.07 28.75
C GLN A 12 -35.68 17.93 28.26
N ALA A 13 -34.92 18.18 27.20
CA ALA A 13 -33.67 17.47 26.95
C ALA A 13 -32.67 18.47 26.36
N ALA A 14 -31.54 18.60 27.04
CA ALA A 14 -30.46 19.53 26.73
C ALA A 14 -29.82 19.25 25.37
N ASP A 15 -29.69 20.29 24.54
CA ASP A 15 -28.91 20.28 23.28
C ASP A 15 -27.41 20.33 23.61
N ASN A 16 -26.77 19.17 23.75
CA ASN A 16 -25.32 19.03 23.95
C ASN A 16 -24.56 18.82 22.62
N ARG A 17 -24.80 19.68 21.62
CA ARG A 17 -23.97 19.70 20.39
C ARG A 17 -22.88 20.78 20.49
N PRO A 18 -21.58 20.43 20.54
CA PRO A 18 -20.53 21.43 20.45
C PRO A 18 -20.49 22.01 19.02
N ARG A 19 -20.91 23.27 18.90
CA ARG A 19 -20.67 24.10 17.71
C ARG A 19 -19.17 24.35 17.57
N LYS A 20 -18.65 24.17 16.35
CA LYS A 20 -17.25 24.39 15.95
C LYS A 20 -16.73 25.74 16.44
N ARG A 21 -15.63 25.75 17.22
CA ARG A 21 -14.77 26.93 17.39
C ARG A 21 -13.73 27.00 16.27
N PRO A 22 -13.46 28.18 15.68
CA PRO A 22 -12.36 28.39 14.74
C PRO A 22 -11.02 28.37 15.49
N ARG A 23 -9.95 27.87 14.87
CA ARG A 23 -8.57 28.10 15.37
C ARG A 23 -8.08 29.45 14.83
N LEU A 24 -7.83 30.39 15.74
CA LEU A 24 -7.10 31.64 15.48
C LEU A 24 -5.65 31.48 15.94
N ALA A 25 -4.77 32.20 15.25
CA ALA A 25 -3.33 32.27 15.46
C ALA A 25 -2.98 32.91 16.81
N TRP A 26 -2.60 32.06 17.78
CA TRP A 26 -1.68 32.33 18.89
C TRP A 26 -0.95 31.00 19.17
N ASP A 27 0.28 30.79 18.73
CA ASP A 27 1.54 31.39 19.23
C ASP A 27 1.99 30.73 20.54
N ALA A 28 3.21 30.22 20.74
CA ALA A 28 4.36 29.91 19.91
C ALA A 28 5.26 29.00 20.79
N ALA A 29 5.97 28.01 20.24
CA ALA A 29 6.98 27.26 21.00
C ALA A 29 8.32 28.03 21.00
N PRO A 30 9.10 28.02 22.10
CA PRO A 30 10.21 28.95 22.28
C PRO A 30 11.38 28.71 21.34
N GLN A 31 12.04 29.80 20.95
CA GLN A 31 13.26 29.81 20.13
C GLN A 31 14.39 29.06 20.85
N LEU A 32 14.95 28.05 20.19
CA LEU A 32 16.23 27.45 20.56
C LEU A 32 17.32 27.99 19.65
N PHE A 33 18.36 28.54 20.30
CA PHE A 33 19.53 29.18 19.72
C PHE A 33 20.29 28.28 18.73
N PRO A 34 20.97 28.85 17.71
CA PRO A 34 21.71 28.08 16.72
C PRO A 34 22.99 27.46 17.31
N PRO A 35 23.37 26.23 16.92
CA PRO A 35 24.68 25.68 17.27
C PRO A 35 25.80 26.39 16.48
N PRO A 36 27.03 26.47 17.03
CA PRO A 36 28.11 27.28 16.49
C PRO A 36 28.71 26.72 15.20
N LYS A 37 29.21 27.63 14.36
CA LYS A 37 29.90 27.37 13.08
C LYS A 37 31.20 26.59 13.32
N ALA A 38 31.38 25.48 12.60
CA ALA A 38 32.66 24.81 12.47
C ALA A 38 33.28 25.08 11.08
N ILE A 39 34.45 25.72 11.10
CA ILE A 39 35.50 25.82 10.06
C ILE A 39 36.80 25.57 10.86
N PRO A 40 37.94 25.04 10.33
CA PRO A 40 38.30 24.54 8.99
C PRO A 40 38.93 23.12 9.04
N MET A 41 39.33 22.57 7.88
CA MET A 41 40.72 22.11 7.68
C MET A 41 41.00 21.92 6.19
N LEU A 42 41.72 22.87 5.59
CA LEU A 42 42.51 22.63 4.39
C LEU A 42 43.67 21.72 4.78
N TYR A 43 43.84 20.60 4.08
CA TYR A 43 45.17 20.02 3.95
C TYR A 43 45.70 20.31 2.55
N CYS A 44 46.62 21.28 2.53
CA CYS A 44 47.63 21.47 1.50
C CYS A 44 48.65 20.33 1.65
N GLY A 45 48.92 19.61 0.57
CA GLY A 45 50.01 18.64 0.47
C GLY A 45 50.72 18.87 -0.86
N GLN A 46 51.81 19.63 -0.79
CA GLN A 46 52.69 19.95 -1.90
C GLN A 46 53.94 19.06 -1.74
N GLU A 47 54.24 18.23 -2.73
CA GLU A 47 55.58 17.68 -2.89
C GLU A 47 56.17 18.09 -4.23
N LEU A 48 57.32 18.76 -4.13
CA LEU A 48 58.26 19.13 -5.18
C LEU A 48 59.32 18.04 -5.27
N ILE A 49 59.51 17.41 -6.43
CA ILE A 49 60.82 16.86 -6.83
C ILE A 49 61.06 17.14 -8.32
N ASN A 50 62.28 17.63 -8.59
CA ASN A 50 62.89 18.03 -9.85
C ASN A 50 62.94 16.94 -10.94
N GLY A 51 62.85 17.37 -12.20
CA GLY A 51 63.79 16.95 -13.25
C GLY A 51 63.25 16.15 -14.43
N ASN A 52 63.41 16.74 -15.62
CA ASN A 52 63.36 16.18 -16.99
C ASN A 52 62.00 15.88 -17.63
N PHE A 53 61.60 16.83 -18.50
CA PHE A 53 60.56 16.68 -19.51
C PHE A 53 60.98 15.65 -20.58
N THR A 54 60.24 14.55 -20.68
CA THR A 54 60.08 13.78 -21.92
C THR A 54 58.58 13.54 -22.12
N THR A 55 58.01 14.18 -23.16
CA THR A 55 56.61 14.00 -23.54
C THR A 55 56.44 12.69 -24.29
N ALA A 56 56.19 11.60 -23.57
CA ALA A 56 55.68 10.36 -24.14
C ALA A 56 54.15 10.34 -24.00
N PHE A 57 53.45 10.42 -25.13
CA PHE A 57 52.00 10.20 -25.21
C PHE A 57 51.70 8.72 -24.92
N LEU A 58 51.33 8.40 -23.67
CA LEU A 58 50.68 7.14 -23.34
C LEU A 58 49.18 7.26 -23.71
N PRO A 59 48.59 6.27 -24.40
CA PRO A 59 47.15 6.25 -24.61
C PRO A 59 46.45 6.09 -23.26
N PRO A 60 45.27 6.72 -23.06
CA PRO A 60 44.52 6.57 -21.83
C PRO A 60 44.20 5.08 -21.61
N PRO A 61 44.27 4.57 -20.37
CA PRO A 61 43.85 3.21 -20.09
C PRO A 61 42.38 3.06 -20.50
N PRO A 62 41.95 1.87 -20.97
CA PRO A 62 40.55 1.65 -21.30
C PRO A 62 39.72 1.99 -20.07
N ILE A 63 38.79 2.94 -20.22
CA ILE A 63 37.72 3.14 -19.24
C ILE A 63 36.86 1.89 -19.35
N TYR A 64 37.25 0.84 -18.65
CA TYR A 64 36.30 -0.14 -18.19
C TYR A 64 35.37 0.64 -17.27
N TYR A 65 34.16 0.94 -17.75
CA TYR A 65 33.03 1.20 -16.87
C TYR A 65 32.85 -0.05 -16.02
N ALA A 66 33.64 -0.16 -14.95
CA ALA A 66 33.32 -1.01 -13.85
C ALA A 66 31.98 -0.48 -13.35
N GLY A 67 30.91 -1.25 -13.63
CA GLY A 67 29.60 -0.96 -13.05
C GLY A 67 29.74 -0.73 -11.55
N PRO A 68 28.89 0.11 -10.95
CA PRO A 68 29.01 0.48 -9.54
C PRO A 68 29.21 -0.78 -8.67
N PRO A 69 30.09 -0.72 -7.66
CA PRO A 69 30.44 -1.90 -6.87
C PRO A 69 29.16 -2.55 -6.34
N ARG A 70 28.99 -3.85 -6.62
CA ARG A 70 27.75 -4.60 -6.35
C ARG A 70 27.36 -4.67 -4.87
N ASN A 71 28.27 -4.27 -3.97
CA ASN A 71 28.15 -4.40 -2.52
C ASN A 71 28.33 -3.07 -1.75
N LEU A 72 28.05 -1.91 -2.34
CA LEU A 72 28.02 -0.68 -1.56
C LEU A 72 26.86 -0.74 -0.55
N SER A 73 27.20 -0.64 0.74
CA SER A 73 26.23 -0.36 1.79
C SER A 73 25.40 0.86 1.39
N PRO A 74 24.07 0.79 1.45
CA PRO A 74 23.22 1.92 1.09
C PRO A 74 23.65 3.15 1.90
N PRO A 75 23.71 4.36 1.31
CA PRO A 75 24.01 5.55 2.08
C PRO A 75 23.05 5.69 3.27
N TRP A 76 23.57 6.04 4.43
CA TRP A 76 22.72 6.30 5.59
C TRP A 76 22.07 7.67 5.42
N ARG A 77 20.74 7.71 5.55
CA ARG A 77 19.94 8.93 5.50
C ARG A 77 19.06 8.93 6.74
N PRO A 78 18.85 10.09 7.38
CA PRO A 78 17.81 10.22 8.38
C PRO A 78 16.44 9.99 7.74
N ASP A 79 15.51 9.49 8.54
CA ASP A 79 14.10 9.33 8.15
C ASP A 79 13.47 10.70 7.87
N ASP A 80 12.35 10.70 7.16
CA ASP A 80 11.57 11.93 7.00
C ASP A 80 10.84 12.33 8.29
N LYS A 81 10.21 13.51 8.28
CA LYS A 81 9.46 14.06 9.42
C LYS A 81 8.32 13.16 9.91
N ASP A 82 7.84 12.25 9.06
CA ASP A 82 6.69 11.37 9.29
C ASP A 82 7.15 9.94 9.64
N GLY A 83 8.47 9.72 9.76
CA GLY A 83 9.14 8.47 10.09
C GLY A 83 9.23 7.48 8.94
N HIS A 84 9.11 7.92 7.69
CA HIS A 84 9.34 7.06 6.53
C HIS A 84 10.82 6.94 6.21
N TYR A 85 11.19 5.76 5.70
CA TYR A 85 12.52 5.49 5.22
C TYR A 85 12.83 6.31 3.95
N VAL A 86 13.95 7.03 3.95
CA VAL A 86 14.37 7.84 2.80
C VAL A 86 15.26 7.01 1.86
N PHE A 87 14.79 6.81 0.64
CA PHE A 87 15.47 6.00 -0.38
C PHE A 87 15.71 6.75 -1.69
N THR A 88 16.47 6.14 -2.60
CA THR A 88 16.66 6.62 -3.98
C THR A 88 16.53 5.43 -4.94
N LEU A 89 15.86 5.64 -6.07
CA LEU A 89 15.66 4.59 -7.08
C LEU A 89 17.00 4.16 -7.69
N GLY A 90 17.14 2.86 -7.94
CA GLY A 90 18.35 2.26 -8.50
C GLY A 90 19.41 1.87 -7.46
N GLU A 91 19.33 2.39 -6.24
CA GLU A 91 20.21 2.02 -5.11
C GLU A 91 19.80 0.69 -4.47
N ASN A 92 20.68 0.16 -3.64
CA ASN A 92 20.39 -0.98 -2.78
C ASN A 92 19.61 -0.53 -1.53
N LEU A 93 18.59 -1.29 -1.12
CA LEU A 93 17.96 -1.18 0.21
C LEU A 93 18.80 -1.91 1.26
N THR A 94 19.32 -3.08 0.88
CA THR A 94 20.31 -3.89 1.61
C THR A 94 21.26 -4.51 0.56
N PRO A 95 22.36 -5.19 0.93
CA PRO A 95 23.18 -5.91 -0.04
C PRO A 95 22.42 -6.93 -0.91
N ARG A 96 21.23 -7.38 -0.47
CA ARG A 96 20.38 -8.34 -1.19
C ARG A 96 19.33 -7.67 -2.09
N TYR A 97 18.74 -6.56 -1.67
CA TYR A 97 17.59 -5.98 -2.36
C TYR A 97 17.95 -4.67 -3.05
N ARG A 98 17.79 -4.62 -4.38
CA ARG A 98 17.96 -3.39 -5.18
C ARG A 98 16.62 -2.71 -5.45
N ILE A 99 16.49 -1.42 -5.17
CA ILE A 99 15.26 -0.65 -5.33
C ILE A 99 15.05 -0.31 -6.82
N LEU A 100 13.90 -0.71 -7.37
CA LEU A 100 13.54 -0.46 -8.77
C LEU A 100 12.54 0.68 -8.91
N SER A 101 11.43 0.60 -8.17
CA SER A 101 10.33 1.56 -8.26
C SER A 101 9.57 1.69 -6.94
N LYS A 102 8.80 2.77 -6.78
CA LYS A 102 7.85 2.91 -5.68
C LYS A 102 6.48 2.42 -6.15
N MET A 103 5.92 1.43 -5.45
CA MET A 103 4.61 0.84 -5.78
C MET A 103 3.47 1.54 -5.05
N GLY A 104 3.69 1.97 -3.80
CA GLY A 104 2.66 2.61 -2.99
C GLY A 104 3.18 3.31 -1.74
N GLU A 105 2.32 4.11 -1.12
CA GLU A 105 2.52 4.74 0.17
C GLU A 105 1.20 4.84 0.91
N GLY A 106 1.24 4.66 2.23
CA GLY A 106 0.08 4.87 3.09
C GLY A 106 0.46 5.26 4.51
N THR A 107 -0.51 5.13 5.41
CA THR A 107 -0.36 5.45 6.84
C THR A 107 0.75 4.65 7.51
N PHE A 108 0.93 3.39 7.10
CA PHE A 108 1.83 2.45 7.76
C PHE A 108 3.27 2.50 7.23
N GLY A 109 3.48 3.05 6.03
CA GLY A 109 4.78 3.05 5.38
C GLY A 109 4.71 3.15 3.86
N GLN A 110 5.72 2.62 3.20
CA GLN A 110 5.88 2.64 1.74
C GLN A 110 6.12 1.23 1.21
N VAL A 111 5.64 0.95 0.00
CA VAL A 111 5.89 -0.32 -0.68
C VAL A 111 6.76 -0.06 -1.90
N LEU A 112 7.90 -0.73 -1.96
CA LEU A 112 8.87 -0.62 -3.05
C LEU A 112 8.91 -1.91 -3.86
N GLU A 113 9.07 -1.78 -5.16
CA GLU A 113 9.50 -2.88 -6.01
C GLU A 113 11.01 -3.00 -5.88
N CYS A 114 11.49 -4.21 -5.56
CA CYS A 114 12.91 -4.50 -5.47
C CYS A 114 13.29 -5.72 -6.32
N TRP A 115 14.53 -5.75 -6.78
CA TRP A 115 15.16 -6.96 -7.32
C TRP A 115 15.88 -7.68 -6.18
N ASP A 116 15.52 -8.93 -5.92
CA ASP A 116 16.22 -9.83 -5.01
C ASP A 116 17.45 -10.41 -5.73
N LEU A 117 18.65 -9.96 -5.34
CA LEU A 117 19.92 -10.37 -5.92
C LEU A 117 20.30 -11.81 -5.58
N GLU A 118 19.69 -12.40 -4.54
CA GLU A 118 19.96 -13.78 -4.13
C GLU A 118 19.08 -14.75 -4.92
N ASN A 119 17.77 -14.52 -4.91
CA ASN A 119 16.79 -15.39 -5.59
C ASN A 119 16.60 -15.06 -7.08
N GLN A 120 17.13 -13.94 -7.56
CA GLN A 120 16.96 -13.45 -8.94
C GLN A 120 15.48 -13.28 -9.34
N GLU A 121 14.69 -12.70 -8.45
CA GLU A 121 13.27 -12.42 -8.68
C GLU A 121 12.89 -10.98 -8.30
N SER A 122 11.80 -10.47 -8.88
CA SER A 122 11.20 -9.22 -8.41
C SER A 122 10.33 -9.46 -7.18
N VAL A 123 10.49 -8.63 -6.16
CA VAL A 123 9.74 -8.68 -4.90
C VAL A 123 9.10 -7.32 -4.60
N ALA A 124 8.05 -7.33 -3.79
CA ALA A 124 7.50 -6.12 -3.20
C ALA A 124 7.93 -6.04 -1.72
N ILE A 125 8.56 -4.95 -1.31
CA ILE A 125 9.02 -4.75 0.08
C ILE A 125 8.21 -3.62 0.71
N LYS A 126 7.41 -3.95 1.73
CA LYS A 126 6.73 -2.98 2.60
C LYS A 126 7.71 -2.54 3.68
N ILE A 127 8.10 -1.27 3.64
CA ILE A 127 8.96 -0.64 4.64
C ILE A 127 8.06 0.15 5.58
N VAL A 128 7.93 -0.37 6.80
CA VAL A 128 7.10 0.22 7.85
C VAL A 128 7.81 1.42 8.46
N ARG A 129 7.07 2.48 8.79
CA ARG A 129 7.61 3.67 9.45
C ARG A 129 8.33 3.32 10.76
N SER A 130 9.37 4.06 11.10
CA SER A 130 10.24 3.82 12.27
C SER A 130 9.61 4.20 13.63
N LEU A 131 8.28 4.40 13.68
CA LEU A 131 7.55 4.68 14.92
C LEU A 131 7.14 3.38 15.61
N GLN A 132 7.38 3.31 16.92
CA GLN A 132 7.15 2.11 17.74
C GLN A 132 5.77 1.47 17.52
N LYS A 133 4.69 2.26 17.56
CA LYS A 133 3.31 1.77 17.34
C LYS A 133 3.10 1.08 15.98
N TYR A 134 3.79 1.53 14.93
CA TYR A 134 3.67 0.94 13.59
C TYR A 134 4.54 -0.32 13.47
N ARG A 135 5.72 -0.32 14.11
CA ARG A 135 6.57 -1.51 14.22
C ARG A 135 5.84 -2.64 14.95
N GLU A 136 5.18 -2.36 16.07
CA GLU A 136 4.38 -3.34 16.81
C GLU A 136 3.21 -3.88 15.98
N ALA A 137 2.46 -3.00 15.31
CA ALA A 137 1.40 -3.41 14.39
C ALA A 137 1.92 -4.30 13.24
N ALA A 138 3.11 -4.01 12.71
CA ALA A 138 3.72 -4.81 11.65
C ALA A 138 4.09 -6.22 12.11
N MET A 139 4.50 -6.41 13.37
CA MET A 139 4.77 -7.74 13.91
C MET A 139 3.50 -8.59 13.98
N ILE A 140 2.36 -7.98 14.36
CA ILE A 140 1.06 -8.66 14.33
C ILE A 140 0.68 -9.05 12.90
N GLU A 141 0.90 -8.16 11.92
CA GLU A 141 0.66 -8.45 10.50
C GLU A 141 1.56 -9.61 10.00
N ILE A 142 2.83 -9.64 10.39
CA ILE A 142 3.76 -10.74 10.07
C ILE A 142 3.25 -12.07 10.62
N ASP A 143 2.77 -12.12 11.87
CA ASP A 143 2.24 -13.34 12.47
C ASP A 143 1.01 -13.86 11.71
N VAL A 144 0.11 -12.96 11.29
CA VAL A 144 -1.04 -13.31 10.44
C VAL A 144 -0.56 -13.85 9.09
N LEU A 145 0.36 -13.16 8.42
CA LEU A 145 0.91 -13.57 7.12
C LEU A 145 1.60 -14.94 7.17
N GLN A 146 2.39 -15.20 8.21
CA GLN A 146 3.03 -16.49 8.41
C GLN A 146 2.01 -17.60 8.65
N ARG A 147 0.95 -17.32 9.43
CA ARG A 147 -0.15 -18.27 9.65
C ARG A 147 -0.88 -18.58 8.33
N LEU A 148 -1.17 -17.58 7.51
CA LEU A 148 -1.77 -17.76 6.18
C LEU A 148 -0.87 -18.63 5.29
N GLY A 149 0.42 -18.27 5.16
CA GLY A 149 1.38 -19.02 4.33
C GLY A 149 1.58 -20.47 4.76
N LYS A 150 1.48 -20.77 6.07
CA LYS A 150 1.57 -22.15 6.59
C LYS A 150 0.38 -23.04 6.18
N HIS A 151 -0.79 -22.45 5.94
CA HIS A 151 -2.02 -23.19 5.65
C HIS A 151 -2.48 -23.05 4.19
N ASP A 152 -1.98 -22.09 3.43
CA ASP A 152 -2.23 -21.92 2.00
C ASP A 152 -1.22 -22.73 1.17
N PHE A 153 -1.35 -24.05 1.13
CA PHE A 153 -0.40 -24.94 0.43
C PHE A 153 -0.26 -24.65 -1.08
N THR A 154 -1.31 -24.11 -1.71
CA THR A 154 -1.27 -23.71 -3.12
C THR A 154 -0.68 -22.32 -3.31
N GLY A 155 -0.59 -21.53 -2.23
CA GLY A 155 -0.12 -20.15 -2.23
C GLY A 155 -0.91 -19.26 -3.18
N SER A 156 -2.19 -19.56 -3.41
CA SER A 156 -2.98 -18.97 -4.50
C SER A 156 -4.05 -17.98 -4.02
N ARG A 157 -4.31 -17.89 -2.71
CA ARG A 157 -5.43 -17.13 -2.16
C ARG A 157 -4.99 -15.77 -1.61
N CYS A 158 -3.95 -15.79 -0.79
CA CYS A 158 -3.38 -14.61 -0.15
C CYS A 158 -1.96 -14.37 -0.65
N VAL A 159 -1.49 -13.13 -0.57
CA VAL A 159 -0.11 -12.78 -0.86
C VAL A 159 0.85 -13.56 0.03
N GLN A 160 1.91 -14.10 -0.58
CA GLN A 160 2.90 -14.89 0.12
C GLN A 160 4.03 -14.00 0.64
N ILE A 161 4.27 -14.07 1.95
CA ILE A 161 5.47 -13.53 2.57
C ILE A 161 6.67 -14.40 2.19
N ARG A 162 7.74 -13.78 1.69
CA ARG A 162 9.03 -14.42 1.38
C ARG A 162 9.98 -14.37 2.57
N ASN A 163 10.03 -13.22 3.23
CA ASN A 163 10.90 -12.96 4.37
C ASN A 163 10.42 -11.69 5.10
N TRP A 164 10.98 -11.42 6.27
CA TRP A 164 10.93 -10.11 6.90
C TRP A 164 12.25 -9.83 7.65
N PHE A 165 12.58 -8.56 7.85
CA PHE A 165 13.77 -8.15 8.58
C PHE A 165 13.60 -6.76 9.20
N ASP A 166 14.31 -6.50 10.30
CA ASP A 166 14.46 -5.14 10.82
C ASP A 166 15.69 -4.50 10.16
N TYR A 167 15.50 -3.32 9.57
CA TYR A 167 16.56 -2.56 8.96
C TYR A 167 16.46 -1.10 9.33
N ARG A 168 17.50 -0.59 10.01
CA ARG A 168 17.60 0.82 10.42
C ARG A 168 16.34 1.30 11.16
N ASN A 169 15.82 0.48 12.07
CA ASN A 169 14.61 0.76 12.82
C ASN A 169 13.31 0.76 11.98
N HIS A 170 13.33 0.18 10.78
CA HIS A 170 12.14 -0.11 9.98
C HIS A 170 11.91 -1.62 9.91
N ILE A 171 10.68 -2.06 10.19
CA ILE A 171 10.26 -3.43 9.86
C ILE A 171 10.02 -3.49 8.36
N CYS A 172 10.75 -4.36 7.67
CA CYS A 172 10.64 -4.59 6.24
C CYS A 172 10.03 -5.97 6.00
N ILE A 173 8.87 -6.01 5.33
CA ILE A 173 8.18 -7.25 4.97
C ILE A 173 8.32 -7.49 3.47
N VAL A 174 8.88 -8.63 3.10
CA VAL A 174 9.15 -9.01 1.69
C VAL A 174 8.05 -9.93 1.21
N PHE A 175 7.38 -9.53 0.14
CA PHE A 175 6.31 -10.27 -0.53
C PHE A 175 6.73 -10.69 -1.93
N GLU A 176 6.06 -11.72 -2.45
CA GLU A 176 6.02 -11.92 -3.90
C GLU A 176 5.53 -10.63 -4.60
N LYS A 177 6.08 -10.33 -5.78
CA LYS A 177 5.57 -9.22 -6.59
C LYS A 177 4.31 -9.65 -7.32
N LEU A 178 3.24 -8.87 -7.14
CA LEU A 178 1.96 -9.02 -7.85
C LEU A 178 1.78 -7.92 -8.91
N GLY A 179 0.74 -8.08 -9.73
CA GLY A 179 0.25 -7.07 -10.65
C GLY A 179 -0.51 -5.93 -9.96
N PRO A 180 -1.23 -5.09 -10.73
CA PRO A 180 -1.98 -3.97 -10.16
C PRO A 180 -3.18 -4.46 -9.34
N SER A 181 -3.64 -3.61 -8.41
CA SER A 181 -4.92 -3.80 -7.74
C SER A 181 -6.09 -3.72 -8.72
N LEU A 182 -7.23 -4.33 -8.40
CA LEU A 182 -8.45 -4.19 -9.20
C LEU A 182 -8.87 -2.72 -9.33
N TYR A 183 -8.69 -1.92 -8.27
CA TYR A 183 -8.90 -0.48 -8.30
C TYR A 183 -7.99 0.22 -9.32
N ASP A 184 -6.68 -0.02 -9.26
CA ASP A 184 -5.72 0.60 -10.17
C ASP A 184 -5.96 0.16 -11.62
N PHE A 185 -6.38 -1.08 -11.82
CA PHE A 185 -6.76 -1.57 -13.13
C PHE A 185 -7.97 -0.82 -13.69
N LEU A 186 -9.04 -0.67 -12.89
CA LEU A 186 -10.22 0.10 -13.27
C LEU A 186 -9.86 1.56 -13.57
N ARG A 187 -9.11 2.21 -12.68
CA ARG A 187 -8.65 3.60 -12.85
C ARG A 187 -7.88 3.80 -14.15
N LYS A 188 -6.94 2.89 -14.47
CA LYS A 188 -6.18 2.91 -15.74
C LYS A 188 -7.07 2.66 -16.97
N ASN A 189 -8.19 1.97 -16.81
CA ASN A 189 -9.18 1.71 -17.86
C ASN A 189 -10.35 2.70 -17.83
N SER A 190 -10.13 3.91 -17.31
CA SER A 190 -11.15 4.98 -17.24
C SER A 190 -12.44 4.51 -16.55
N TYR A 191 -12.28 3.65 -15.54
CA TYR A 191 -13.38 3.09 -14.76
C TYR A 191 -14.42 2.35 -15.61
N ARG A 192 -13.99 1.71 -16.71
CA ARG A 192 -14.85 0.81 -17.48
C ARG A 192 -15.04 -0.50 -16.72
N SER A 193 -16.30 -0.87 -16.48
CA SER A 193 -16.66 -2.15 -15.86
C SER A 193 -16.07 -3.38 -16.56
N PHE A 194 -15.82 -4.41 -15.75
CA PHE A 194 -15.43 -5.72 -16.24
C PHE A 194 -16.62 -6.46 -16.88
N PRO A 195 -16.38 -7.39 -17.83
CA PRO A 195 -17.39 -8.34 -18.28
C PRO A 195 -17.89 -9.20 -17.10
N ILE A 196 -19.17 -9.55 -17.11
CA ILE A 196 -19.81 -10.28 -16.00
C ILE A 196 -19.15 -11.64 -15.73
N ASP A 197 -18.65 -12.32 -16.77
CA ASP A 197 -17.97 -13.60 -16.61
C ASP A 197 -16.66 -13.46 -15.84
N LEU A 198 -15.90 -12.40 -16.12
CA LEU A 198 -14.69 -12.08 -15.37
C LEU A 198 -15.00 -11.66 -13.92
N VAL A 199 -16.09 -10.92 -13.69
CA VAL A 199 -16.54 -10.61 -12.32
C VAL A 199 -16.93 -11.88 -11.57
N ARG A 200 -17.56 -12.85 -12.23
CA ARG A 200 -17.88 -14.16 -11.62
C ARG A 200 -16.62 -14.91 -11.21
N GLU A 201 -15.58 -14.88 -12.03
CA GLU A 201 -14.29 -15.48 -11.71
C GLU A 201 -13.58 -14.79 -10.54
N PHE A 202 -13.62 -13.46 -10.46
CA PHE A 202 -13.13 -12.72 -9.31
C PHE A 202 -13.94 -13.04 -8.06
N ALA A 203 -15.28 -13.05 -8.14
CA ALA A 203 -16.16 -13.37 -7.02
C ALA A 203 -15.83 -14.74 -6.41
N ARG A 204 -15.67 -15.76 -7.25
CA ARG A 204 -15.29 -17.11 -6.80
C ARG A 204 -13.98 -17.07 -6.01
N GLN A 205 -12.93 -16.45 -6.55
CA GLN A 205 -11.61 -16.41 -5.91
C GLN A 205 -11.59 -15.57 -4.62
N ILE A 206 -12.32 -14.44 -4.58
CA ILE A 206 -12.49 -13.63 -3.38
C ILE A 206 -13.16 -14.46 -2.29
N LEU A 207 -14.28 -15.13 -2.61
CA LEU A 207 -15.03 -15.95 -1.66
C LEU A 207 -14.21 -17.16 -1.17
N GLU A 208 -13.45 -17.81 -2.05
CA GLU A 208 -12.53 -18.89 -1.66
C GLU A 208 -11.44 -18.39 -0.69
N SER A 209 -10.92 -17.18 -0.90
CA SER A 209 -9.91 -16.57 -0.05
C SER A 209 -10.48 -16.15 1.31
N VAL A 210 -11.68 -15.55 1.32
CA VAL A 210 -12.39 -15.17 2.54
C VAL A 210 -12.78 -16.40 3.36
N THR A 211 -13.30 -17.45 2.72
CA THR A 211 -13.63 -18.72 3.39
C THR A 211 -12.40 -19.32 4.06
N PHE A 212 -11.27 -19.37 3.33
CA PHE A 212 -9.99 -19.84 3.88
C PHE A 212 -9.54 -19.03 5.12
N MET A 213 -9.65 -17.70 5.09
CA MET A 213 -9.34 -16.87 6.25
C MET A 213 -10.26 -17.14 7.43
N HIS A 214 -11.56 -17.27 7.17
CA HIS A 214 -12.58 -17.53 8.18
C HIS A 214 -12.37 -18.90 8.85
N ASP A 215 -11.99 -19.92 8.08
CA ASP A 215 -11.60 -21.25 8.60
C ASP A 215 -10.39 -21.18 9.56
N LEU A 216 -9.49 -20.22 9.33
CA LEU A 216 -8.35 -19.93 10.22
C LEU A 216 -8.70 -19.02 11.39
N ARG A 217 -9.98 -18.66 11.52
CA ARG A 217 -10.55 -17.71 12.49
C ARG A 217 -10.05 -16.28 12.36
N LEU A 218 -9.74 -15.87 11.13
CA LEU A 218 -9.30 -14.53 10.79
C LEU A 218 -10.43 -13.78 10.08
N ILE A 219 -10.66 -12.52 10.48
CA ILE A 219 -11.56 -11.59 9.81
C ILE A 219 -10.69 -10.52 9.16
N HIS A 220 -10.84 -10.29 7.86
CA HIS A 220 -9.96 -9.37 7.11
C HIS A 220 -10.19 -7.91 7.54
N THR A 221 -11.46 -7.53 7.67
CA THR A 221 -11.99 -6.22 8.10
C THR A 221 -11.74 -5.04 7.17
N ASP A 222 -10.79 -5.09 6.24
CA ASP A 222 -10.55 -4.02 5.25
C ASP A 222 -10.54 -4.51 3.79
N LEU A 223 -11.53 -5.33 3.41
CA LEU A 223 -11.70 -5.75 2.01
C LEU A 223 -12.20 -4.59 1.14
N LYS A 224 -11.46 -4.34 0.06
CA LYS A 224 -11.73 -3.29 -0.93
C LYS A 224 -10.96 -3.59 -2.23
N PRO A 225 -11.31 -2.99 -3.39
CA PRO A 225 -10.65 -3.28 -4.66
C PRO A 225 -9.15 -2.95 -4.69
N GLU A 226 -8.68 -2.05 -3.84
CA GLU A 226 -7.25 -1.74 -3.65
C GLU A 226 -6.48 -2.91 -3.01
N ASN A 227 -7.16 -3.71 -2.18
CA ASN A 227 -6.58 -4.84 -1.43
C ASN A 227 -6.76 -6.20 -2.15
N ILE A 228 -7.13 -6.16 -3.44
CA ILE A 228 -7.26 -7.34 -4.30
C ILE A 228 -6.36 -7.11 -5.52
N LEU A 229 -5.25 -7.84 -5.61
CA LEU A 229 -4.28 -7.67 -6.69
C LEU A 229 -4.38 -8.78 -7.71
N LEU A 230 -4.21 -8.43 -8.99
CA LEU A 230 -3.99 -9.40 -10.05
C LEU A 230 -2.64 -10.06 -9.85
N VAL A 231 -2.54 -11.36 -10.13
CA VAL A 231 -1.27 -12.09 -10.08
C VAL A 231 -0.32 -11.61 -11.19
N SER A 232 -0.85 -11.30 -12.37
CA SER A 232 -0.07 -10.81 -13.52
C SER A 232 -0.52 -9.40 -13.94
N PRO A 233 0.42 -8.52 -14.34
CA PRO A 233 0.09 -7.22 -14.93
C PRO A 233 -0.32 -7.31 -16.41
N ASP A 234 -0.23 -8.48 -17.04
CA ASP A 234 -0.49 -8.64 -18.47
C ASP A 234 -1.94 -8.33 -18.83
N THR A 235 -2.12 -7.63 -19.95
CA THR A 235 -3.45 -7.23 -20.43
C THR A 235 -3.66 -7.61 -21.89
N ILE A 236 -4.92 -7.77 -22.26
CA ILE A 236 -5.38 -7.92 -23.64
C ILE A 236 -6.30 -6.77 -23.98
N ARG A 237 -6.16 -6.21 -25.20
CA ARG A 237 -7.03 -5.14 -25.69
C ARG A 237 -8.21 -5.75 -26.43
N VAL A 238 -9.42 -5.44 -25.99
CA VAL A 238 -10.66 -5.97 -26.57
C VAL A 238 -11.57 -4.83 -27.02
N HIS A 239 -12.42 -5.11 -28.02
CA HIS A 239 -13.49 -4.21 -28.39
C HIS A 239 -14.52 -4.11 -27.26
N ASP A 240 -14.91 -2.89 -26.94
CA ASP A 240 -15.93 -2.60 -25.94
C ASP A 240 -17.29 -2.50 -26.62
N TYR A 241 -17.98 -3.64 -26.73
CA TYR A 241 -19.29 -3.75 -27.38
C TYR A 241 -20.45 -3.20 -26.53
N LYS A 242 -20.19 -2.77 -25.28
CA LYS A 242 -21.21 -2.11 -24.47
C LYS A 242 -21.53 -0.75 -25.11
N ILE A 243 -22.78 -0.54 -25.53
CA ILE A 243 -23.28 0.79 -25.94
C ILE A 243 -23.12 1.71 -24.73
N PRO A 244 -22.24 2.71 -24.78
CA PRO A 244 -22.04 3.59 -23.65
C PRO A 244 -23.32 4.40 -23.42
N ILE A 245 -23.81 4.50 -22.17
CA ILE A 245 -24.85 5.48 -21.82
C ILE A 245 -24.35 6.92 -22.11
N ARG A 246 -23.03 7.11 -22.13
CA ARG A 246 -22.36 8.34 -22.59
C ARG A 246 -21.15 7.97 -23.44
N PRO A 247 -20.97 8.58 -24.63
CA PRO A 247 -19.81 8.31 -25.47
C PRO A 247 -18.52 8.52 -24.67
N PRO A 248 -17.51 7.64 -24.82
CA PRO A 248 -16.24 7.81 -24.14
C PRO A 248 -15.65 9.16 -24.52
N LYS A 249 -15.13 9.91 -23.54
CA LYS A 249 -14.51 11.23 -23.74
C LYS A 249 -13.38 11.22 -24.79
N ASP A 250 -12.82 10.05 -25.05
CA ASP A 250 -11.70 9.79 -25.97
C ASP A 250 -12.14 9.05 -27.26
N GLY A 251 -13.44 8.77 -27.45
CA GLY A 251 -13.92 8.01 -28.61
C GLY A 251 -13.42 6.55 -28.71
N SER A 252 -12.63 6.08 -27.74
CA SER A 252 -12.03 4.74 -27.77
C SER A 252 -13.10 3.64 -27.68
N VAL A 253 -13.11 2.80 -28.71
CA VAL A 253 -13.95 1.59 -28.85
C VAL A 253 -13.29 0.37 -28.19
N PHE A 254 -12.14 0.56 -27.53
CA PHE A 254 -11.39 -0.52 -26.91
C PHE A 254 -11.26 -0.33 -25.40
N LYS A 255 -11.18 -1.44 -24.68
CA LYS A 255 -10.78 -1.49 -23.27
C LYS A 255 -9.74 -2.58 -23.06
N ASN A 256 -8.95 -2.47 -22.00
CA ASN A 256 -8.05 -3.55 -21.61
C ASN A 256 -8.75 -4.46 -20.61
N LEU A 257 -8.53 -5.77 -20.75
CA LEU A 257 -8.87 -6.77 -19.76
C LEU A 257 -7.60 -7.45 -19.26
N PRO A 258 -7.57 -7.95 -18.02
CA PRO A 258 -6.50 -8.81 -17.54
C PRO A 258 -6.39 -10.04 -18.44
N LYS A 259 -5.16 -10.44 -18.79
CA LYS A 259 -4.93 -11.67 -19.56
C LYS A 259 -5.25 -12.93 -18.73
N SER A 260 -5.13 -12.82 -17.41
CA SER A 260 -5.50 -13.83 -16.43
C SER A 260 -6.39 -13.20 -15.36
N SER A 261 -7.40 -13.93 -14.90
CA SER A 261 -8.27 -13.53 -13.79
C SER A 261 -7.72 -13.90 -12.41
N ALA A 262 -6.53 -14.50 -12.34
CA ALA A 262 -5.92 -14.89 -11.08
C ALA A 262 -5.70 -13.66 -10.18
N ILE A 263 -6.21 -13.71 -8.96
CA ILE A 263 -6.09 -12.65 -7.95
C ILE A 263 -5.55 -13.19 -6.63
N LYS A 264 -5.05 -12.28 -5.78
CA LYS A 264 -4.71 -12.54 -4.38
C LYS A 264 -5.15 -11.39 -3.48
N LEU A 265 -5.55 -11.73 -2.26
CA LEU A 265 -5.81 -10.75 -1.20
C LEU A 265 -4.49 -10.26 -0.58
N ILE A 266 -4.43 -8.98 -0.24
CA ILE A 266 -3.30 -8.32 0.43
C ILE A 266 -3.78 -7.52 1.65
N ASP A 267 -2.83 -6.93 2.38
CA ASP A 267 -3.04 -5.94 3.45
C ASP A 267 -3.79 -6.50 4.68
N PHE A 268 -3.07 -7.32 5.44
CA PHE A 268 -3.57 -7.97 6.65
C PHE A 268 -3.30 -7.16 7.93
N GLY A 269 -2.87 -5.90 7.80
CA GLY A 269 -2.54 -5.04 8.94
C GLY A 269 -3.73 -4.67 9.83
N SER A 270 -4.97 -4.87 9.34
CA SER A 270 -6.20 -4.70 10.11
C SER A 270 -6.91 -6.02 10.43
N THR A 271 -6.35 -7.17 10.01
CA THR A 271 -6.95 -8.47 10.25
C THR A 271 -6.98 -8.76 11.76
N THR A 272 -8.08 -9.34 12.22
CA THR A 272 -8.27 -9.70 13.63
C THR A 272 -8.77 -11.12 13.77
N PHE A 273 -8.65 -11.67 14.98
CA PHE A 273 -9.21 -12.96 15.34
C PHE A 273 -10.63 -12.82 15.90
N ASP A 274 -11.45 -13.83 15.65
CA ASP A 274 -12.88 -13.93 16.03
C ASP A 274 -13.23 -13.76 17.52
N HIS A 275 -12.25 -13.96 18.41
CA HIS A 275 -12.44 -14.02 19.86
C HIS A 275 -12.08 -12.71 20.58
N GLN A 276 -11.88 -11.61 19.84
CA GLN A 276 -11.68 -10.29 20.44
C GLN A 276 -13.03 -9.57 20.58
N ASP A 277 -13.22 -8.79 21.65
CA ASP A 277 -14.38 -7.93 21.77
C ASP A 277 -14.35 -6.83 20.71
N HIS A 278 -15.11 -7.03 19.64
CA HIS A 278 -15.12 -6.18 18.45
C HIS A 278 -16.05 -4.97 18.59
N ASN A 279 -15.65 -4.00 19.43
CA ASN A 279 -16.41 -2.76 19.67
C ASN A 279 -15.81 -1.51 19.00
N TYR A 280 -14.86 -1.68 18.09
CA TYR A 280 -14.23 -0.59 17.35
C TYR A 280 -14.68 -0.55 15.88
N VAL A 281 -14.51 0.60 15.24
CA VAL A 281 -14.89 0.82 13.84
C VAL A 281 -13.85 0.20 12.93
N VAL A 282 -14.31 -0.67 12.02
CA VAL A 282 -13.49 -1.29 10.97
C VAL A 282 -13.97 -0.97 9.57
N SER A 283 -13.24 -1.45 8.57
CA SER A 283 -13.48 -1.29 7.14
C SER A 283 -13.35 0.14 6.62
N THR A 284 -12.84 0.27 5.41
CA THR A 284 -12.93 1.49 4.64
C THR A 284 -14.41 1.86 4.42
N ARG A 285 -14.74 3.16 4.54
CA ARG A 285 -16.11 3.69 4.65
C ARG A 285 -17.11 3.12 3.63
N HIS A 286 -16.72 3.01 2.35
CA HIS A 286 -17.62 2.57 1.28
C HIS A 286 -17.96 1.07 1.34
N TYR A 287 -17.13 0.27 2.01
CA TYR A 287 -17.25 -1.19 2.10
C TYR A 287 -17.66 -1.63 3.50
N ARG A 288 -18.03 -0.69 4.37
CA ARG A 288 -18.32 -0.94 5.78
C ARG A 288 -19.73 -1.46 5.98
N ALA A 289 -19.85 -2.54 6.73
CA ALA A 289 -21.11 -3.19 7.06
C ALA A 289 -21.99 -2.35 8.00
N PRO A 290 -23.33 -2.45 7.90
CA PRO A 290 -24.26 -1.66 8.70
C PRO A 290 -24.13 -1.91 10.21
N GLU A 291 -23.88 -3.15 10.64
CA GLU A 291 -23.66 -3.50 12.05
C GLU A 291 -22.43 -2.79 12.65
N VAL A 292 -21.38 -2.58 11.85
CA VAL A 292 -20.20 -1.79 12.25
C VAL A 292 -20.57 -0.31 12.39
N ILE A 293 -21.39 0.22 11.48
CA ILE A 293 -21.84 1.63 11.52
C ILE A 293 -22.74 1.88 12.73
N LEU A 294 -23.63 0.94 13.03
CA LEU A 294 -24.59 1.02 14.12
C LEU A 294 -24.01 0.64 15.48
N GLY A 295 -22.77 0.13 15.53
CA GLY A 295 -22.12 -0.27 16.78
C GLY A 295 -22.78 -1.49 17.43
N LEU A 296 -23.32 -2.42 16.63
CA LEU A 296 -24.02 -3.61 17.10
C LEU A 296 -23.10 -4.81 17.37
N GLY A 297 -21.78 -4.59 17.32
CA GLY A 297 -20.78 -5.65 17.21
C GLY A 297 -20.71 -6.20 15.78
N TRP A 298 -19.59 -6.85 15.46
CA TRP A 298 -19.35 -7.43 14.13
C TRP A 298 -18.47 -8.68 14.22
N ASN A 299 -18.53 -9.51 13.19
CA ASN A 299 -17.73 -10.73 13.03
C ASN A 299 -17.58 -11.02 11.53
N TYR A 300 -17.33 -12.27 11.12
CA TYR A 300 -17.20 -12.73 9.74
C TYR A 300 -18.15 -12.11 8.70
N PRO A 301 -19.46 -11.88 8.97
CA PRO A 301 -20.36 -11.30 7.97
C PRO A 301 -19.96 -9.90 7.47
N CYS A 302 -19.16 -9.14 8.23
CA CYS A 302 -18.73 -7.82 7.78
C CYS A 302 -17.86 -7.89 6.51
N ASP A 303 -17.04 -8.94 6.38
CA ASP A 303 -16.24 -9.18 5.17
C ASP A 303 -17.15 -9.49 3.98
N LEU A 304 -18.22 -10.27 4.18
CA LEU A 304 -19.17 -10.61 3.10
C LEU A 304 -19.94 -9.37 2.62
N TRP A 305 -20.26 -8.43 3.51
CA TRP A 305 -20.80 -7.14 3.11
C TRP A 305 -19.83 -6.39 2.19
N SER A 306 -18.55 -6.29 2.59
CA SER A 306 -17.52 -5.66 1.76
C SER A 306 -17.38 -6.33 0.40
N VAL A 307 -17.41 -7.67 0.33
CA VAL A 307 -17.41 -8.43 -0.93
C VAL A 307 -18.60 -8.04 -1.81
N GLY A 308 -19.81 -7.95 -1.25
CA GLY A 308 -20.99 -7.50 -2.00
C GLY A 308 -20.81 -6.13 -2.64
N CYS A 309 -20.30 -5.15 -1.88
CA CYS A 309 -20.00 -3.81 -2.38
C CYS A 309 -18.95 -3.84 -3.51
N ILE A 310 -17.88 -4.62 -3.35
CA ILE A 310 -16.82 -4.78 -4.36
C ILE A 310 -17.42 -5.33 -5.66
N LEU A 311 -18.23 -6.39 -5.60
CA LEU A 311 -18.80 -7.00 -6.81
C LEU A 311 -19.76 -6.06 -7.57
N VAL A 312 -20.53 -5.26 -6.85
CA VAL A 312 -21.37 -4.21 -7.45
C VAL A 312 -20.50 -3.19 -8.16
N GLU A 313 -19.41 -2.74 -7.54
CA GLU A 313 -18.45 -1.82 -8.14
C GLU A 313 -17.89 -2.42 -9.44
N LEU A 314 -17.30 -3.62 -9.40
CA LEU A 314 -16.69 -4.26 -10.58
C LEU A 314 -17.66 -4.39 -11.78
N CYS A 315 -18.95 -4.61 -11.52
CA CYS A 315 -20.01 -4.71 -12.52
C CYS A 315 -20.48 -3.34 -13.06
N SER A 316 -20.54 -2.33 -12.18
CA SER A 316 -21.34 -1.13 -12.43
C SER A 316 -20.53 0.07 -12.86
N VAL A 317 -19.18 0.02 -12.82
CA VAL A 317 -18.44 1.27 -12.99
C VAL A 317 -18.67 1.91 -14.36
N SER A 318 -19.40 3.03 -14.29
CA SER A 318 -19.52 4.18 -15.18
C SER A 318 -20.33 5.28 -14.46
N THR A 319 -19.84 5.82 -13.33
CA THR A 319 -20.27 7.15 -12.82
C THR A 319 -19.15 7.83 -12.02
N GLN A 320 -18.59 8.84 -12.69
CA GLN A 320 -17.90 10.08 -12.27
C GLN A 320 -17.00 10.10 -11.03
#